data_AF-A0A958GAU6-F1
#
_entry.id   AF-A0A958GAU6-F1
#
_cell.length_a   1.000
_cell.length_b   1.000
_cell.length_c   1.000
_cell.angle_alpha   90.00
_cell.angle_beta   90.00
_cell.angle_gamma   90.00
#
_symmetry.space_group_name_H-M   'P 1'
#
loop_
_entity.id
_entity.type
_entity.pdbx_description
1 polymer ?
#
loop_
_entity_poly.entity_id
_entity_poly.type
_entity_poly.pdbx_seq_one_letter_code
_entity_poly.pdbx_strand_id
1 'polypeptide(L)'
;MISISLSWQALTTLLIIIIMLIALIREVARPDLILLGTLGLLLLPGIITPEEAFAGFSNPAMLTVGALFVVAAGIQNTGALAFADKFL
;
A
#
# COMPACT_ATOMS: atom_id res chain seq x y z
N MET A 1 1.93 26.14 16.76
CA MET A 1 2.77 25.14 17.44
C MET A 1 3.12 24.04 16.44
N ILE A 2 3.91 24.38 15.42
CA ILE A 2 4.55 23.42 14.53
C ILE A 2 6.03 23.61 14.82
N SER A 3 6.52 22.95 15.86
CA SER A 3 7.96 22.81 16.05
C SER A 3 8.44 21.89 14.95
N ILE A 4 8.76 22.47 13.79
CA ILE A 4 9.56 21.81 12.77
C ILE A 4 10.95 21.66 13.40
N SER A 5 11.11 20.70 14.30
CA SER A 5 12.40 20.07 14.46
C SER A 5 12.64 19.41 13.10
N LEU A 6 13.48 20.00 12.25
CA LEU A 6 14.07 19.30 11.11
C LEU A 6 14.90 18.15 11.71
N SER A 7 14.21 17.13 12.20
CA SER A 7 14.82 15.89 12.63
C SER A 7 15.32 15.23 11.36
N TRP A 8 16.54 14.70 11.41
CA TRP A 8 17.16 14.04 10.27
C TRP A 8 16.27 12.93 9.69
N GLN A 9 15.46 12.31 10.56
CA GLN A 9 14.46 11.31 10.23
C GLN A 9 13.34 11.86 9.32
N ALA A 10 12.81 13.06 9.62
CA ALA A 10 11.73 13.66 8.85
C ALA A 10 12.18 13.99 7.41
N LEU A 11 13.37 14.58 7.26
CA LEU A 11 13.93 14.88 5.93
C LEU A 11 14.19 13.61 5.12
N THR A 12 14.76 12.59 5.76
CA THR A 12 15.04 11.29 5.12
C THR A 12 13.77 10.60 4.65
N THR A 13 12.72 10.58 5.50
CA THR A 13 11.42 10.00 5.16
C THR A 13 10.78 10.72 3.98
N LEU A 14 10.78 12.06 3.99
CA LEU A 14 10.22 12.86 2.92
C LEU A 14 10.94 12.60 1.59
N LEU A 15 12.27 12.56 1.59
CA LEU A 15 13.08 12.28 0.41
C LEU A 15 12.77 10.89 -0.15
N ILE A 16 12.70 9.87 0.70
CA ILE A 16 12.36 8.50 0.30
C ILE A 16 10.96 8.42 -0.31
N ILE A 17 9.96 9.09 0.28
CA ILE A 17 8.60 9.14 -0.26
C ILE A 17 8.56 9.83 -1.62
N ILE A 18 9.27 10.94 -1.81
CA ILE A 18 9.35 11.63 -3.10
C ILE A 18 9.97 10.71 -4.15
N ILE A 19 11.05 10.00 -3.82
CA ILE A 19 11.69 9.03 -4.72
C ILE A 19 10.71 7.90 -5.08
N MET A 20 9.99 7.35 -4.09
CA MET A 20 8.96 6.33 -4.32
C MET A 20 7.87 6.82 -5.28
N LEU A 21 7.35 8.04 -5.07
CA LEU A 21 6.32 8.61 -5.94
C LEU A 21 6.83 8.80 -7.37
N ILE A 22 8.05 9.32 -7.55
CA ILE A 22 8.66 9.46 -8.88
C ILE A 22 8.85 8.08 -9.52
N ALA A 23 9.29 7.08 -8.77
CA ALA A 23 9.47 5.72 -9.28
C ALA A 23 8.14 5.08 -9.72
N LEU A 24 7.05 5.31 -8.98
CA LEU A 24 5.71 4.87 -9.35
C LEU A 24 5.20 5.58 -10.60
N ILE A 25 5.33 6.91 -10.67
CA ILE A 25 4.88 7.71 -11.82
C ILE A 25 5.64 7.31 -13.10
N ARG A 26 6.94 6.99 -12.97
CA ARG A 26 7.77 6.55 -14.09
C ARG A 26 7.69 5.06 -14.37
N GLU A 27 6.86 4.32 -13.62
CA GLU A 27 6.70 2.87 -13.72
C GLU A 27 8.03 2.10 -13.80
N VAL A 28 9.02 2.54 -13.01
CA VAL A 28 10.41 2.04 -13.11
C VAL A 28 10.50 0.53 -12.83
N ALA A 29 9.61 0.04 -11.97
CA ALA A 29 9.47 -1.36 -11.62
C ALA A 29 8.02 -1.65 -11.21
N ARG A 30 7.72 -2.92 -10.92
CA ARG A 30 6.39 -3.30 -10.43
C ARG A 30 6.06 -2.54 -9.15
N PRO A 31 4.83 -2.01 -8.99
CA PRO A 31 4.45 -1.22 -7.82
C PRO A 31 4.71 -1.94 -6.49
N ASP A 32 4.47 -3.26 -6.44
CA ASP A 32 4.75 -4.10 -5.27
C ASP A 32 6.22 -4.04 -4.84
N LEU A 33 7.16 -4.10 -5.79
CA LEU A 33 8.59 -4.01 -5.51
C LEU A 33 9.00 -2.61 -5.05
N ILE A 34 8.44 -1.56 -5.66
CA ILE A 34 8.75 -0.17 -5.28
C ILE A 34 8.25 0.11 -3.85
N LEU A 35 7.04 -0.30 -3.52
CA LEU A 35 6.44 -0.10 -2.20
C LEU A 35 7.19 -0.89 -1.11
N LEU A 36 7.46 -2.18 -1.34
CA LEU A 36 8.21 -3.00 -0.38
C LEU A 36 9.66 -2.53 -0.25
N GLY A 37 10.30 -2.12 -1.34
CA GLY A 37 11.64 -1.54 -1.31
C GLY A 37 11.68 -0.24 -0.51
N THR A 38 10.69 0.63 -0.69
CA THR A 38 10.54 1.87 0.09
C THR A 38 10.36 1.57 1.59
N LEU A 39 9.50 0.60 1.93
CA LEU A 39 9.32 0.14 3.30
C LEU A 39 10.64 -0.36 3.91
N GLY A 40 11.39 -1.16 3.15
CA GLY A 40 12.73 -1.63 3.53
C GLY A 40 13.72 -0.49 3.75
N LEU A 41 13.73 0.53 2.87
CA LEU A 41 14.60 1.70 3.00
C LEU A 41 14.28 2.56 4.23
N LEU A 42 13.04 2.53 4.73
CA LEU A 42 12.66 3.18 5.99
C LEU A 42 13.00 2.33 7.21
N LEU A 43 12.90 1.00 7.10
CA LEU A 43 13.23 0.04 8.17
C LEU A 43 14.73 -0.06 8.44
N LEU A 44 15.58 -0.08 7.40
CA LEU A 44 17.03 -0.23 7.52
C LEU A 44 17.69 0.81 8.47
N PRO A 45 17.44 2.11 8.33
CA PRO A 45 17.94 3.13 9.26
C PRO A 45 17.16 3.18 10.60
N GLY A 46 16.15 2.33 10.79
CA GLY A 46 15.32 2.33 11.99
C GLY A 46 14.43 3.57 12.12
N ILE A 47 14.05 4.19 11.00
CA ILE A 47 13.13 5.34 10.99
C ILE A 47 11.73 4.90 11.42
N ILE A 48 11.36 3.68 11.04
CA ILE A 48 10.14 2.99 11.48
C ILE A 48 10.49 1.62 12.06
N THR A 49 9.70 1.17 13.01
CA THR A 49 9.77 -0.18 13.60
C THR A 49 9.09 -1.21 12.69
N PRO A 50 9.41 -2.52 12.83
CA PRO A 50 8.69 -3.58 12.12
C PRO A 50 7.18 -3.55 12.37
N GLU A 51 6.76 -3.26 13.61
CA GLU A 51 5.35 -3.16 13.97
C GLU A 51 4.65 -2.03 13.20
N GLU A 52 5.29 -0.86 13.09
CA GLU A 52 4.78 0.27 12.29
C GLU A 52 4.75 -0.04 10.79
N ALA A 53 5.74 -0.78 10.29
CA ALA A 53 5.78 -1.21 8.89
C ALA A 53 4.61 -2.16 8.56
N PHE A 54 4.23 -3.05 9.48
CA PHE A 54 3.09 -3.96 9.30
C PHE A 54 1.74 -3.34 9.66
N ALA A 55 1.71 -2.21 10.36
CA ALA A 55 0.46 -1.53 10.74
C ALA A 55 -0.41 -1.17 9.51
N GLY A 56 0.23 -0.85 8.37
CA GLY A 56 -0.48 -0.59 7.11
C GLY A 56 -1.24 -1.80 6.56
N PHE A 57 -0.74 -3.02 6.77
CA PHE A 57 -1.40 -4.27 6.35
C PHE A 57 -2.60 -4.63 7.24
N SER A 58 -2.58 -4.20 8.50
CA SER A 58 -3.70 -4.41 9.42
C SER A 58 -4.76 -3.30 9.34
N ASN A 59 -4.66 -2.42 8.34
CA ASN A 59 -5.62 -1.34 8.16
C ASN A 59 -6.98 -1.91 7.72
N PRO A 60 -8.10 -1.56 8.39
CA PRO A 60 -9.44 -2.00 8.01
C PRO A 60 -9.80 -1.77 6.54
N ALA A 61 -9.30 -0.69 5.94
CA ALA A 61 -9.49 -0.41 4.51
C ALA A 61 -8.77 -1.44 3.62
N MET A 62 -7.54 -1.83 3.99
CA MET A 62 -6.77 -2.85 3.26
C MET A 62 -7.45 -4.22 3.34
N LEU A 63 -7.95 -4.59 4.53
CA LEU A 63 -8.73 -5.81 4.74
C LEU A 63 -10.04 -5.81 3.94
N THR A 64 -10.71 -4.66 3.86
CA THR A 64 -11.96 -4.51 3.08
C THR A 64 -11.72 -4.75 1.60
N VAL A 65 -10.65 -4.19 1.03
CA VAL A 65 -10.27 -4.44 -0.38
C VAL A 65 -9.98 -5.93 -0.60
N GLY A 66 -9.28 -6.58 0.34
CA GLY A 66 -9.07 -8.02 0.31
C GLY A 66 -10.38 -8.82 0.30
N ALA A 67 -11.34 -8.45 1.15
CA ALA A 67 -12.66 -9.09 1.19
C ALA A 67 -13.44 -8.90 -0.12
N LEU A 68 -13.35 -7.73 -0.75
CA LEU A 68 -13.98 -7.48 -2.06
C LEU A 68 -13.41 -8.39 -3.15
N PHE A 69 -12.11 -8.70 -3.13
CA PHE A 69 -11.54 -9.68 -4.06
C PHE A 69 -12.09 -11.09 -3.83
N VAL A 70 -12.28 -11.50 -2.57
CA VAL A 70 -12.91 -12.80 -2.24
C VAL A 70 -14.35 -12.85 -2.74
N VAL A 71 -15.13 -11.79 -2.52
CA VAL A 71 -16.51 -11.69 -3.01
C VAL A 71 -16.55 -11.73 -4.54
N ALA A 72 -15.70 -10.97 -5.21
CA ALA A 72 -15.58 -10.98 -6.68
C ALA A 72 -15.24 -12.37 -7.22
N ALA A 73 -14.35 -13.11 -6.55
CA ALA A 73 -14.04 -14.50 -6.92
C ALA A 73 -15.23 -15.44 -6.68
N GLY A 74 -15.99 -15.28 -5.60
CA GLY A 74 -17.20 -16.04 -5.33
C GLY A 74 -18.28 -15.84 -6.38
N ILE A 75 -18.49 -14.59 -6.82
CA ILE A 75 -19.45 -14.25 -7.87
C ILE A 75 -19.03 -14.87 -9.22
N GLN A 76 -17.75 -14.79 -9.57
CA GLN A 76 -17.22 -15.37 -10.82
C GLN A 76 -17.36 -16.90 -10.86
N ASN A 77 -17.05 -17.60 -9.77
CA ASN A 77 -17.10 -19.07 -9.73
C ASN A 77 -18.53 -19.64 -9.69
N THR A 78 -19.49 -18.90 -9.13
CA THR A 78 -20.89 -19.36 -9.00
C THR A 78 -21.74 -19.12 -10.23
N GLY A 79 -21.23 -18.38 -11.23
CA GLY A 79 -22.03 -17.95 -12.37
C GLY A 79 -23.13 -16.96 -11.98
N ALA A 80 -23.07 -16.38 -10.78
CA ALA A 80 -24.04 -15.39 -10.30
C ALA A 80 -24.08 -14.16 -11.22
N LEU A 81 -22.95 -13.81 -11.84
CA LEU A 81 -22.89 -12.77 -12.86
C LEU A 81 -23.80 -13.11 -14.07
N ALA A 82 -23.77 -14.36 -14.55
CA ALA A 82 -24.61 -14.83 -15.66
C ALA A 82 -26.10 -14.94 -15.29
N PHE A 83 -26.41 -15.21 -14.01
CA PHE A 83 -27.79 -15.16 -13.51
C PHE A 83 -28.33 -13.73 -13.49
N ALA A 84 -27.52 -12.76 -13.02
CA ALA A 84 -27.89 -11.35 -12.99
C ALA A 84 -28.09 -10.77 -14.40
N ASP A 85 -27.23 -11.15 -15.35
CA ASP A 85 -27.30 -10.72 -16.76
C ASP A 85 -28.57 -11.20 -17.48
N LYS A 86 -29.17 -12.30 -17.02
CA LYS A 86 -30.45 -12.82 -17.55
C LYS A 86 -31.68 -12.09 -16.97
N PHE A 87 -31.50 -11.35 -15.87
CA PHE A 87 -32.58 -10.67 -15.16
C PHE A 87 -32.72 -9.19 -15.55
N LEU A 88 -31.69 -8.62 -16.21
CA LEU A 88 -31.70 -7.32 -16.89
C LEU A 88 -32.10 -7.48 -18.36
#